data_AF-A0A552YYD0-F1
#
_entry.id   AF-A0A552YYD0-F1
#
_cell.length_a   1.000
_cell.length_b   1.000
_cell.length_c   1.000
_cell.angle_alpha   90.00
_cell.angle_beta   90.00
_cell.angle_gamma   90.00
#
_symmetry.space_group_name_H-M   'P 1'
#
loop_
_entity.id
_entity.type
_entity.pdbx_description
1 polymer ?
#
loop_
_entity_poly.entity_id
_entity_poly.type
_entity_poly.pdbx_seq_one_letter_code
_entity_poly.pdbx_strand_id
1 'polypeptide(L)'
;MINYQGEDFTETEFYGREILEAIQLTNKFPISKKKLTSSLEKMIHEQLDLIDKEELDDYINAKKYVQTLTEDEVKNLCFEVKRLYEDVLKEFKIKL
;
A
#
# COMPACT_ATOMS: atom_id res chain seq x y z
N MET A 1 1.27 2.18 17.59
CA MET A 1 2.52 2.79 17.13
C MET A 1 3.58 1.73 17.21
N ILE A 2 4.01 1.26 16.04
CA ILE A 2 5.08 0.27 15.89
C ILE A 2 6.38 1.05 16.07
N ASN A 3 7.27 0.58 16.96
CA ASN A 3 8.52 1.26 17.27
C ASN A 3 9.64 0.24 17.10
N TYR A 4 10.37 0.32 16.00
CA TYR A 4 11.61 -0.44 15.79
C TYR A 4 12.74 0.56 15.52
N GLN A 5 13.46 0.86 16.60
CA GLN A 5 14.80 1.46 16.60
C GLN A 5 14.96 2.81 15.89
N GLY A 6 14.42 3.87 16.51
CA GLY A 6 15.02 5.21 16.44
C GLY A 6 14.71 6.07 15.22
N GLU A 7 13.98 5.55 14.23
CA GLU A 7 13.41 6.34 13.14
C GLU A 7 11.88 6.35 13.25
N ASP A 8 11.28 7.54 13.30
CA ASP A 8 9.81 7.72 13.20
C ASP A 8 9.41 7.48 11.74
N PHE A 9 9.23 6.22 11.35
CA PHE A 9 8.66 5.89 10.05
C PHE A 9 7.19 6.31 10.01
N THR A 10 6.79 6.96 8.93
CA THR A 10 5.38 7.20 8.62
C THR A 10 4.69 5.88 8.26
N GLU A 11 3.39 5.78 8.49
CA GLU A 11 2.60 4.62 8.03
C GLU A 11 2.71 4.40 6.51
N THR A 12 2.92 5.48 5.74
CA THR A 12 3.17 5.39 4.28
C THR A 12 4.50 4.71 3.96
N GLU A 13 5.56 5.00 4.73
CA GLU A 13 6.86 4.33 4.54
C GLU A 13 6.79 2.87 4.96
N PHE A 14 6.01 2.57 6.00
CA PHE A 14 5.87 1.22 6.52
C PHE A 14 5.00 0.32 5.61
N TYR A 15 3.82 0.78 5.19
CA TYR A 15 2.88 0.00 4.36
C TYR A 15 2.98 0.30 2.85
N GLY A 16 4.01 1.04 2.44
CA GLY A 16 4.10 1.59 1.09
C GLY A 16 4.17 0.50 0.01
N ARG A 17 4.77 -0.65 0.32
CA ARG A 17 4.86 -1.78 -0.60
C ARG A 17 3.48 -2.38 -0.85
N GLU A 18 2.74 -2.70 0.21
CA GLU A 18 1.42 -3.34 0.16
C GLU A 18 0.44 -2.43 -0.60
N ILE A 19 0.54 -1.12 -0.36
CA ILE A 19 -0.24 -0.10 -1.06
C ILE A 19 0.14 -0.03 -2.54
N LEU A 20 1.44 -0.07 -2.88
CA LEU A 20 1.91 -0.06 -4.27
C LEU A 20 1.37 -1.25 -5.06
N GLU A 21 1.51 -2.46 -4.50
CA GLU A 21 1.01 -3.69 -5.14
C GLU A 21 -0.52 -3.60 -5.36
N ALA A 22 -1.27 -3.09 -4.38
CA ALA A 22 -2.70 -2.90 -4.49
C ALA A 22 -3.11 -1.84 -5.55
N ILE A 23 -2.31 -0.78 -5.73
CA ILE A 23 -2.49 0.20 -6.82
C ILE A 23 -2.32 -0.50 -8.17
N GLN A 24 -1.23 -1.26 -8.34
CA GLN A 24 -0.86 -1.94 -9.58
C GLN A 24 -1.96 -2.90 -10.07
N LEU A 25 -2.68 -3.56 -9.16
CA LEU A 25 -3.80 -4.44 -9.51
C LEU A 25 -4.96 -3.74 -10.25
N THR A 26 -5.08 -2.41 -10.14
CA THR A 26 -6.25 -1.69 -10.68
C THR A 26 -6.05 -1.03 -12.03
N ASN A 27 -4.80 -0.95 -12.52
CA ASN A 27 -4.42 -0.21 -13.73
C ASN A 27 -4.97 1.23 -13.78
N LYS A 28 -5.18 1.86 -12.62
CA LYS A 28 -5.72 3.23 -12.49
C LYS A 28 -4.94 4.01 -11.46
N PHE A 29 -4.51 5.21 -11.85
CA PHE A 29 -3.74 6.09 -10.98
C PHE A 29 -4.17 7.56 -11.16
N PRO A 30 -4.42 8.32 -10.07
CA PRO A 30 -4.55 7.83 -8.70
C PRO A 30 -5.80 6.94 -8.56
N ILE A 31 -5.77 6.04 -7.59
CA ILE A 31 -6.86 5.12 -7.29
C ILE A 31 -7.80 5.74 -6.24
N SER A 32 -9.10 5.43 -6.30
CA SER A 32 -10.03 5.88 -5.27
C SER A 32 -9.92 5.05 -3.98
N LYS A 33 -10.25 5.63 -2.83
CA LYS A 33 -10.21 4.92 -1.52
C LYS A 33 -10.95 3.59 -1.55
N LYS A 34 -12.16 3.60 -2.12
CA LYS A 34 -12.99 2.39 -2.26
C LYS A 34 -12.27 1.30 -3.06
N LYS A 35 -11.62 1.65 -4.17
CA LYS A 35 -10.92 0.68 -5.01
C LYS A 35 -9.64 0.18 -4.35
N LEU A 36 -8.88 1.08 -3.72
CA LEU A 36 -7.65 0.71 -3.02
C LEU A 36 -7.93 -0.26 -1.87
N THR A 37 -8.95 0.04 -1.06
CA THR A 37 -9.41 -0.84 0.02
C THR A 37 -9.84 -2.22 -0.53
N SER A 38 -10.56 -2.23 -1.66
CA SER A 38 -10.99 -3.47 -2.31
C SER A 38 -9.83 -4.28 -2.89
N SER A 39 -8.79 -3.64 -3.43
CA SER A 39 -7.59 -4.33 -3.90
C SER A 39 -6.83 -4.97 -2.75
N LEU A 40 -6.61 -4.23 -1.66
CA LEU A 40 -5.96 -4.77 -0.46
C LEU A 40 -6.76 -5.93 0.13
N GLU A 41 -8.08 -5.81 0.18
CA GLU A 41 -8.95 -6.90 0.62
C GLU A 41 -8.82 -8.14 -0.28
N LYS A 42 -8.77 -7.96 -1.60
CA LYS A 42 -8.56 -9.06 -2.54
C LYS A 42 -7.21 -9.75 -2.29
N MET A 43 -6.14 -8.99 -2.12
CA MET A 43 -4.80 -9.52 -1.84
C MET A 43 -4.79 -10.32 -0.54
N ILE A 44 -5.37 -9.80 0.55
CA ILE A 44 -5.46 -10.51 1.84
C ILE A 44 -6.15 -11.87 1.67
N HIS A 45 -7.27 -11.94 0.92
CA HIS A 45 -7.98 -13.19 0.72
C HIS A 45 -7.22 -14.17 -0.20
N GLU A 46 -6.56 -13.67 -1.25
CA GLU A 46 -5.85 -14.52 -2.22
C GLU A 46 -4.49 -15.00 -1.71
N GLN A 47 -3.83 -14.22 -0.88
CA GLN A 47 -2.49 -14.51 -0.36
C GLN A 47 -2.51 -15.17 1.03
N LEU A 48 -3.68 -15.27 1.70
CA LEU A 48 -3.83 -15.79 3.07
C LEU A 48 -3.07 -17.10 3.34
N ASP A 49 -3.08 -18.03 2.37
CA ASP A 49 -2.44 -19.35 2.50
C ASP A 49 -1.03 -19.40 1.86
N LEU A 50 -0.58 -18.30 1.25
CA LEU A 50 0.66 -18.22 0.46
C LEU A 50 1.79 -17.47 1.18
N ILE A 51 1.45 -16.54 2.07
CA ILE A 51 2.40 -15.70 2.81
C ILE A 51 2.41 -16.08 4.29
N ASP A 52 3.47 -15.71 5.00
CA ASP A 52 3.51 -15.90 6.44
C ASP A 52 2.59 -14.91 7.17
N LYS A 53 2.42 -15.15 8.47
CA LYS A 53 1.53 -14.35 9.30
C LYS A 53 1.97 -12.89 9.40
N GLU A 54 3.27 -12.62 9.39
CA GLU A 54 3.81 -11.28 9.54
C GLU A 54 3.50 -10.45 8.29
N GLU A 55 3.78 -11.00 7.11
CA GLU A 55 3.46 -10.34 5.83
C GLU A 55 1.94 -10.16 5.68
N LEU A 56 1.13 -11.12 6.11
CA LEU A 56 -0.33 -10.98 6.11
C LEU A 56 -0.82 -9.85 7.02
N ASP A 57 -0.23 -9.73 8.22
CA ASP A 57 -0.58 -8.69 9.17
C ASP A 57 -0.25 -7.29 8.61
N ASP A 58 0.81 -7.15 7.80
CA ASP A 58 1.13 -5.90 7.12
C ASP A 58 0.07 -5.50 6.10
N TYR A 59 -0.42 -6.42 5.26
CA TYR A 59 -1.53 -6.13 4.34
C TYR A 59 -2.81 -5.74 5.08
N ILE A 60 -3.13 -6.44 6.18
CA ILE A 60 -4.29 -6.13 7.01
C ILE A 60 -4.17 -4.72 7.60
N ASN A 61 -2.98 -4.34 8.07
CA ASN A 61 -2.75 -3.03 8.66
C ASN A 61 -2.68 -1.92 7.61
N ALA A 62 -2.12 -2.17 6.43
CA ALA A 62 -2.19 -1.27 5.27
C ALA A 62 -3.65 -0.96 4.90
N LYS A 63 -4.52 -1.98 4.86
CA LYS A 63 -5.96 -1.80 4.63
C LYS A 63 -6.59 -0.92 5.72
N LYS A 64 -6.31 -1.18 7.00
CA LYS A 64 -6.84 -0.37 8.10
C LYS A 64 -6.37 1.09 8.00
N TYR A 65 -5.10 1.32 7.68
CA TYR A 65 -4.56 2.66 7.47
C TYR A 65 -5.27 3.40 6.32
N VAL A 66 -5.42 2.78 5.15
CA VAL A 66 -6.18 3.37 4.04
C VAL A 66 -7.62 3.67 4.43
N GLN A 67 -8.23 2.84 5.28
CA GLN A 67 -9.59 3.06 5.78
C GLN A 67 -9.72 4.28 6.72
N THR A 68 -8.66 4.68 7.44
CA THR A 68 -8.69 5.88 8.29
C THR A 68 -8.58 7.18 7.51
N LEU A 69 -8.04 7.15 6.29
CA LEU A 69 -7.82 8.33 5.45
C LEU A 69 -9.09 8.80 4.72
N THR A 70 -9.18 10.10 4.43
CA THR A 70 -10.18 10.67 3.50
C THR A 70 -9.83 10.35 2.04
N GLU A 71 -10.76 10.61 1.12
CA GLU A 71 -10.52 10.39 -0.31
C GLU A 71 -9.34 11.23 -0.85
N ASP A 72 -9.18 12.46 -0.37
CA ASP A 72 -8.10 13.35 -0.79
C ASP A 72 -6.75 12.93 -0.17
N GLU A 73 -6.74 12.47 1.08
CA GLU A 73 -5.54 11.87 1.68
C GLU A 73 -5.12 10.59 0.97
N VAL A 74 -6.05 9.74 0.53
CA VAL A 74 -5.71 8.56 -0.29
C VAL A 74 -5.11 8.97 -1.63
N LYS A 75 -5.59 10.04 -2.28
CA LYS A 75 -4.95 10.55 -3.50
C LYS A 75 -3.51 10.96 -3.22
N ASN A 76 -3.27 11.70 -2.14
CA ASN A 76 -1.92 12.13 -1.75
C ASN A 76 -1.02 10.93 -1.45
N LEU A 77 -1.53 9.94 -0.71
CA LEU A 77 -0.87 8.66 -0.43
C LEU A 77 -0.44 7.96 -1.71
N CYS A 78 -1.29 7.92 -2.75
CA CYS A 78 -0.93 7.30 -4.03
C CYS A 78 0.30 7.97 -4.68
N PHE A 79 0.38 9.29 -4.62
CA PHE A 79 1.54 10.03 -5.13
C PHE A 79 2.78 9.86 -4.27
N GLU A 80 2.62 9.80 -2.95
CA GLU A 80 3.71 9.57 -2.01
C GLU A 80 4.32 8.19 -2.20
N VAL A 81 3.50 7.13 -2.26
CA VAL A 81 3.95 5.76 -2.54
C VAL A 81 4.63 5.68 -3.91
N LYS A 82 4.05 6.29 -4.95
CA LYS A 82 4.71 6.35 -6.26
C LYS A 82 6.09 7.02 -6.18
N ARG A 83 6.23 8.06 -5.37
CA ARG A 83 7.52 8.77 -5.17
C ARG A 83 8.53 7.89 -4.43
N LEU A 84 8.10 7.21 -3.36
CA LEU A 84 8.95 6.31 -2.58
C LEU A 84 9.55 5.18 -3.45
N TYR A 85 8.76 4.66 -4.39
CA TYR A 85 9.17 3.56 -5.26
C TYR A 85 9.51 3.99 -6.69
N GLU A 86 9.73 5.28 -6.95
CA GLU A 86 9.89 5.80 -8.32
C GLU A 86 11.06 5.16 -9.06
N ASP A 87 12.20 4.99 -8.38
CA ASP A 87 13.40 4.41 -8.97
C ASP A 87 13.20 2.92 -9.31
N VAL A 88 12.54 2.18 -8.42
CA VAL A 88 12.15 0.78 -8.66
C VAL A 88 11.20 0.69 -9.85
N LEU A 89 10.17 1.53 -9.91
CA LEU A 89 9.22 1.55 -11.02
C LEU A 89 9.90 1.85 -12.36
N LYS A 90 10.89 2.77 -12.37
CA LYS A 90 11.70 3.09 -13.55
C LYS A 90 12.57 1.92 -13.97
N GLU A 91 13.27 1.29 -13.03
CA GLU A 91 14.15 0.14 -13.27
C GLU A 91 13.40 -1.00 -13.96
N PHE A 92 12.21 -1.33 -13.44
CA PHE A 92 11.38 -2.41 -13.97
C PHE A 92 10.42 -1.95 -15.08
N LYS A 93 10.48 -0.69 -15.52
CA LYS A 93 9.60 -0.08 -16.55
C LYS A 93 8.10 -0.27 -16.25
N ILE A 94 7.73 -0.29 -14.98
CA ILE A 94 6.35 -0.44 -14.52
C ILE A 94 5.63 0.91 -14.66
N LYS A 95 4.40 0.87 -15.19
CA LYS A 95 3.53 2.05 -15.29
C LYS A 95 2.35 1.88 -14.33
N LEU A 96 2.07 2.93 -13.55
CA LEU A 96 0.90 3.07 -12.69
C LEU A 96 -0.20 3.87 -13.40
#